data_AF-A0A645GD87-F1
#
_entry.id   AF-A0A645GD87-F1
#
_cell.length_a   1.000
_cell.length_b   1.000
_cell.length_c   1.000
_cell.angle_alpha   90.00
_cell.angle_beta   90.00
_cell.angle_gamma   90.00
#
_symmetry.space_group_name_H-M   'P 1'
#
loop_
_entity.id
_entity.type
_entity.pdbx_description
1 polymer ?
#
loop_
_entity_poly.entity_id
_entity_poly.type
_entity_poly.pdbx_seq_one_letter_code
_entity_poly.pdbx_strand_id
1 'polypeptide(L)'
;MREACFIVEDEIKKAAKAGKMKLPWQYFAVLLPVRSVGVRGDERAYGKTVVVRAVESADGMTATHADIPGSVLSAISKRITSDMEHINRVVYDITDKPPGTIEWE
;
A
#
# COMPACT_ATOMS: atom_id res chain seq x y z
N MET A 1 8.77 2.03 -7.95
CA MET A 1 8.87 1.19 -6.74
C MET A 1 9.37 2.01 -5.55
N ARG A 2 10.59 2.56 -5.58
CA ARG A 2 11.12 3.46 -4.52
C ARG A 2 10.16 4.60 -4.15
N GLU A 3 9.58 5.26 -5.16
CA GLU A 3 8.62 6.35 -4.97
C GLU A 3 7.32 5.89 -4.28
N ALA A 4 6.75 4.76 -4.71
CA ALA A 4 5.55 4.19 -4.07
C ALA A 4 5.83 3.79 -2.61
N CYS A 5 7.00 3.19 -2.32
CA CYS A 5 7.40 2.89 -0.94
C CYS A 5 7.50 4.17 -0.11
N PHE A 6 8.14 5.22 -0.64
CA PHE A 6 8.23 6.51 0.04
C PHE A 6 6.85 7.09 0.38
N ILE A 7 5.91 7.07 -0.56
CA ILE A 7 4.54 7.57 -0.33
C ILE A 7 3.84 6.76 0.77
N VAL A 8 3.91 5.43 0.72
CA VAL A 8 3.33 4.55 1.75
C VAL A 8 3.92 4.86 3.12
N GLU A 9 5.25 4.93 3.21
CA GLU A 9 5.94 5.20 4.46
C GLU A 9 5.58 6.58 5.03
N ASP A 10 5.58 7.61 4.20
CA ASP A 10 5.32 8.98 4.61
C ASP A 10 3.89 9.15 5.13
N GLU A 11 2.89 8.62 4.42
CA GLU A 11 1.49 8.70 4.85
C GLU A 11 1.21 7.91 6.14
N ILE A 12 1.78 6.70 6.28
CA ILE A 12 1.64 5.90 7.50
C ILE A 12 2.32 6.59 8.68
N LYS A 13 3.55 7.09 8.51
CA LYS A 13 4.28 7.82 9.56
C LYS A 13 3.53 9.10 9.98
N LYS A 14 2.97 9.85 9.04
CA LYS A 14 2.13 11.02 9.31
C LYS A 14 0.89 10.65 10.12
N ALA A 15 0.19 9.59 9.73
CA ALA A 15 -1.02 9.13 10.42
C ALA A 15 -0.72 8.66 11.86
N ALA A 16 0.38 7.91 12.04
CA ALA A 16 0.83 7.48 13.36
C ALA A 16 1.21 8.66 14.26
N LYS A 17 1.98 9.63 13.73
CA LYS A 17 2.35 10.86 14.44
C LYS A 17 1.13 11.70 14.83
N ALA A 18 0.08 11.69 14.00
CA ALA A 18 -1.18 12.36 14.28
C ALA A 18 -2.09 11.58 15.26
N GLY A 19 -1.65 10.44 15.78
CA GLY A 19 -2.42 9.63 16.73
C GLY A 19 -3.63 8.91 16.13
N LYS A 20 -3.72 8.82 14.79
CA LYS A 20 -4.86 8.19 14.11
C LYS A 20 -4.77 6.66 14.06
N MET A 21 -3.57 6.13 14.22
CA MET A 21 -3.28 4.69 14.16
C MET A 21 -1.97 4.40 14.89
N LYS A 22 -1.71 3.14 15.20
CA LYS A 22 -0.39 2.68 15.66
C LYS A 22 0.53 2.57 14.45
N LEU A 23 1.83 2.74 14.67
CA LEU A 23 2.82 2.50 13.62
C LEU A 23 2.97 0.99 13.43
N PRO A 24 2.72 0.43 12.23
CA PRO A 24 2.85 -1.01 12.03
C PRO A 24 4.30 -1.47 12.16
N TRP A 25 4.48 -2.76 12.49
CA TRP A 25 5.80 -3.39 12.60
C TRP A 25 6.60 -3.26 11.29
N GLN A 26 5.96 -3.54 10.15
CA GLN A 26 6.55 -3.33 8.83
C GLN A 26 5.49 -2.88 7.83
N TYR A 27 5.87 -1.97 6.92
CA TYR A 27 4.98 -1.42 5.90
C TYR A 27 5.75 -0.95 4.66
N PHE A 28 5.27 -1.28 3.46
CA PHE A 28 5.93 -0.98 2.20
C PHE A 28 4.96 -1.12 1.00
N ALA A 29 5.47 -0.82 -0.19
CA ALA A 29 4.75 -0.99 -1.45
C ALA A 29 5.39 -2.08 -2.33
N VAL A 30 4.57 -2.90 -2.98
CA VAL A 30 5.00 -3.88 -3.99
C VAL A 30 4.42 -3.46 -5.35
N LEU A 31 5.23 -3.52 -6.40
CA LEU A 31 4.77 -3.27 -7.77
C LEU A 31 4.52 -4.60 -8.46
N LEU A 32 3.26 -4.86 -8.83
CA LEU A 32 2.93 -6.10 -9.53
C LEU A 32 3.21 -6.01 -11.03
N PRO A 33 3.67 -7.11 -11.66
CA PRO A 33 3.82 -7.20 -13.11
C PRO A 33 2.47 -7.39 -13.83
N VAL A 34 1.37 -6.88 -13.27
CA VAL A 34 0.03 -6.95 -13.86
C VAL A 34 -0.46 -5.56 -14.25
N ARG A 35 -1.20 -5.48 -15.36
CA ARG A 35 -1.84 -4.25 -15.82
C ARG A 35 -3.29 -4.21 -15.37
N SER A 36 -3.77 -3.01 -15.08
CA SER A 36 -5.17 -2.74 -14.78
C SER A 36 -5.67 -1.51 -15.55
N VAL A 37 -6.97 -1.56 -15.85
CA VAL A 37 -7.67 -0.46 -16.52
C VAL A 37 -7.94 0.65 -15.51
N GLY A 38 -7.73 1.89 -15.97
CA GLY A 38 -8.12 3.12 -15.29
C GLY A 38 -8.69 4.11 -16.31
N VAL A 39 -9.05 5.30 -15.82
CA VAL A 39 -9.52 6.41 -16.65
C VAL A 39 -8.60 7.60 -16.36
N ARG A 40 -8.08 8.22 -17.42
CA ARG A 40 -7.30 9.47 -17.33
C ARG A 40 -7.88 10.45 -18.34
N GLY A 41 -8.37 11.60 -17.86
CA GLY A 41 -9.27 12.44 -18.65
C GLY A 41 -10.53 11.66 -19.02
N ASP A 42 -10.87 11.64 -20.30
CA ASP A 42 -12.00 10.86 -20.84
C ASP A 42 -11.56 9.58 -21.57
N GLU A 43 -10.29 9.21 -21.47
CA GLU A 43 -9.71 8.07 -22.17
C GLU A 43 -9.39 6.89 -21.24
N ARG A 44 -9.45 5.69 -21.82
CA ARG A 44 -9.07 4.46 -21.15
C ARG A 44 -7.54 4.38 -21.03
N ALA A 45 -7.06 4.29 -19.79
CA ALA A 45 -5.64 4.11 -19.49
C ALA A 45 -5.34 2.67 -19.05
N TYR A 46 -4.13 2.20 -19.36
CA TYR A 46 -3.59 0.92 -18.88
C TYR A 46 -2.33 1.19 -18.07
N GLY A 47 -2.33 0.78 -16.81
CA GLY A 47 -1.28 1.08 -15.85
C GLY A 47 -1.04 -0.11 -14.93
N LYS A 48 0.04 -0.09 -14.17
CA LYS A 48 0.38 -1.17 -13.23
C LYS A 48 -0.46 -1.06 -11.95
N THR A 49 -0.40 -2.13 -11.16
CA THR A 49 -1.00 -2.21 -9.83
C THR A 49 0.07 -2.14 -8.75
N VAL A 50 -0.14 -1.29 -7.75
CA VAL A 50 0.66 -1.26 -6.52
C VAL A 50 -0.12 -1.95 -5.41
N VAL A 51 0.57 -2.78 -4.63
CA VAL A 51 0.06 -3.35 -3.38
C VAL A 51 0.68 -2.55 -2.23
N VAL A 52 -0.14 -2.13 -1.28
CA VAL A 52 0.29 -1.66 0.03
C VAL A 52 0.27 -2.85 0.96
N ARG A 53 1.41 -3.12 1.60
CA ARG A 53 1.54 -4.16 2.63
C ARG A 53 1.88 -3.48 3.94
N ALA A 54 1.12 -3.76 4.99
CA ALA A 54 1.44 -3.34 6.35
C ALA A 54 1.02 -4.45 7.32
N VAL A 55 1.88 -4.77 8.26
CA VAL A 55 1.67 -5.90 9.18
C VAL A 55 2.05 -5.54 10.60
N GLU A 56 1.38 -6.19 11.54
CA GLU A 56 1.75 -6.25 12.95
C GLU A 56 2.36 -7.61 13.25
N SER A 57 3.47 -7.62 13.98
CA SER A 57 4.15 -8.85 14.40
C SER A 57 4.98 -8.61 15.66
N ALA A 58 5.11 -9.63 16.50
CA ALA A 58 5.98 -9.60 17.68
C ALA A 58 7.37 -10.20 17.38
N ASP A 59 7.44 -11.20 16.49
CA ASP A 59 8.62 -12.05 16.28
C ASP A 59 8.89 -12.41 14.81
N GLY A 60 8.08 -11.92 13.88
CA GLY A 60 8.17 -12.22 12.45
C GLY A 60 7.73 -13.64 12.07
N MET A 61 7.37 -14.52 13.02
CA MET A 61 6.89 -15.87 12.73
C MET A 61 5.41 -15.86 12.35
N THR A 62 4.60 -15.08 13.07
CA THR A 62 3.20 -14.80 12.71
C THR A 62 3.02 -13.30 12.51
N ALA A 63 2.12 -12.92 11.61
CA ALA A 63 1.81 -11.52 11.38
C ALA A 63 0.36 -11.35 10.93
N THR A 64 -0.31 -10.34 11.45
CA THR A 64 -1.64 -9.93 10.97
C THR A 64 -1.49 -8.69 10.11
N HIS A 65 -2.31 -8.56 9.06
CA HIS A 65 -2.40 -7.28 8.37
C HIS A 65 -2.78 -6.17 9.36
N ALA A 66 -2.16 -5.00 9.23
CA ALA A 66 -2.44 -3.87 10.11
C ALA A 66 -3.83 -3.30 9.84
N ASP A 67 -4.53 -2.85 10.89
CA ASP A 67 -5.78 -2.11 10.74
C ASP A 67 -5.47 -0.64 10.39
N ILE A 68 -5.31 -0.39 9.09
CA ILE A 68 -5.03 0.95 8.56
C ILE A 68 -6.36 1.67 8.34
N PRO A 69 -6.57 2.86 8.93
CA PRO A 69 -7.78 3.63 8.69
C PRO A 69 -8.00 3.87 7.19
N GLY A 70 -9.22 3.65 6.70
CA GLY A 70 -9.54 3.81 5.28
C GLY A 70 -9.21 5.20 4.72
N SER A 71 -9.20 6.24 5.56
CA SER A 71 -8.75 7.59 5.18
C SER A 71 -7.26 7.68 4.86
N VAL A 72 -6.41 6.92 5.55
CA VAL A 72 -4.96 6.82 5.29
C VAL A 72 -4.73 6.02 4.01
N LEU A 73 -5.43 4.89 3.83
CA LEU A 73 -5.38 4.12 2.58
C LEU A 73 -5.84 4.95 1.37
N SER A 74 -6.87 5.79 1.55
CA SER A 74 -7.34 6.72 0.52
C SER A 74 -6.30 7.78 0.18
N ALA A 75 -5.61 8.35 1.18
CA ALA A 75 -4.54 9.32 0.97
C ALA A 75 -3.35 8.71 0.21
N ILE A 76 -2.92 7.51 0.60
CA ILE A 76 -1.89 6.74 -0.11
C ILE A 76 -2.29 6.51 -1.57
N SER A 77 -3.50 5.97 -1.79
CA SER A 77 -4.01 5.67 -3.13
C SER A 77 -4.03 6.91 -4.02
N LYS A 78 -4.54 8.03 -3.49
CA LYS A 78 -4.60 9.31 -4.20
C LYS A 78 -3.21 9.83 -4.57
N ARG A 79 -2.27 9.84 -3.63
CA ARG A 79 -0.89 10.30 -3.90
C ARG A 79 -0.19 9.41 -4.92
N ILE A 80 -0.24 8.09 -4.77
CA ILE A 80 0.38 7.16 -5.73
C ILE A 80 -0.18 7.37 -7.14
N THR A 81 -1.50 7.45 -7.29
CA THR A 81 -2.12 7.57 -8.63
C THR A 81 -1.97 8.95 -9.27
N SER A 82 -1.81 10.01 -8.46
CA SER A 82 -1.59 11.38 -8.92
C SER A 82 -0.12 11.60 -9.30
N ASP A 83 0.81 11.13 -8.47
CA ASP A 83 2.25 11.37 -8.63
C ASP A 83 2.86 10.41 -9.68
N MET A 84 2.26 9.21 -9.86
CA MET A 84 2.78 8.16 -10.73
C MET A 84 1.81 7.82 -11.87
N GLU A 85 2.00 8.45 -13.03
CA GLU A 85 1.07 8.31 -14.17
C GLU A 85 0.90 6.87 -14.70
N HIS A 86 1.92 6.03 -14.51
CA HIS A 86 1.93 4.64 -14.96
C HIS A 86 1.24 3.68 -13.97
N ILE A 87 0.71 4.18 -12.84
CA ILE A 87 -0.07 3.41 -11.87
C ILE A 87 -1.54 3.77 -12.01
N ASN A 88 -2.40 2.74 -12.09
CA ASN A 88 -3.85 2.91 -12.20
C ASN A 88 -4.61 2.35 -11.00
N ARG A 89 -3.96 1.53 -10.19
CA ARG A 89 -4.63 0.79 -9.12
C ARG A 89 -3.70 0.63 -7.94
N VAL A 90 -4.28 0.85 -6.77
CA VAL A 90 -3.65 0.57 -5.48
C VAL A 90 -4.57 -0.38 -4.74
N VAL A 91 -4.01 -1.46 -4.18
CA VAL A 91 -4.73 -2.43 -3.36
C VAL A 91 -4.02 -2.57 -2.01
N TYR A 92 -4.73 -3.05 -0.99
CA TYR A 92 -4.17 -3.35 0.32
C TYR A 92 -4.19 -4.86 0.54
N ASP A 93 -3.07 -5.43 0.95
CA ASP A 93 -2.97 -6.88 1.22
C ASP A 93 -3.45 -7.21 2.64
N ILE A 94 -4.61 -7.86 2.70
CA ILE A 94 -5.30 -8.29 3.91
C ILE A 94 -5.01 -9.76 4.29
N THR A 95 -3.98 -10.37 3.70
CA THR A 95 -3.62 -11.77 3.95
C THR A 95 -2.72 -11.86 5.18
N ASP A 96 -3.09 -12.65 6.19
CA ASP A 96 -2.23 -12.87 7.36
C ASP A 96 -1.10 -13.87 7.05
N LYS A 97 -0.07 -13.86 7.91
CA LYS A 97 0.99 -14.88 7.96
C LYS A 97 0.74 -15.78 9.17
N PRO A 98 0.43 -17.08 8.97
CA PRO A 98 0.09 -17.78 7.70
C PRO A 98 -1.33 -17.45 7.18
N PRO A 99 -1.69 -17.76 5.90
CA PRO A 99 -0.95 -18.56 4.92
C PRO A 99 0.06 -17.79 4.07
N GLY A 100 0.00 -16.46 4.07
CA GLY A 100 0.92 -15.63 3.31
C GLY A 100 2.28 -15.46 4.00
N THR A 101 3.16 -14.71 3.35
CA THR A 101 4.40 -14.18 3.93
C THR A 101 4.28 -12.67 4.14
N ILE A 102 5.26 -12.06 4.83
CA ILE A 102 5.32 -10.60 4.95
C ILE A 102 5.73 -10.02 3.60
N GLU A 103 6.86 -10.48 3.06
CA GLU A 103 7.34 -10.17 1.72
C GLU A 103 6.53 -10.88 0.63
N TRP A 104 6.62 -10.35 -0.58
CA TRP A 104 5.98 -10.91 -1.77
C TRP A 104 6.93 -11.67 -2.70
N GLU A 105 8.26 -11.59 -2.47
CA GLU A 105 9.33 -12.39 -3.13
C GLU A 105 10.53 -12.56 -2.19
#